data_AF-A0A3D1QCD3-F1
#
_entry.id   AF-A0A3D1QCD3-F1
#
_cell.length_a   1.000
_cell.length_b   1.000
_cell.length_c   1.000
_cell.angle_alpha   90.00
_cell.angle_beta   90.00
_cell.angle_gamma   90.00
#
_symmetry.space_group_name_H-M   'P 1'
#
loop_
_entity.id
_entity.type
_entity.pdbx_description
1 polymer ?
#
loop_
_entity_poly.entity_id
_entity_poly.type
_entity_poly.pdbx_seq_one_letter_code
_entity_poly.pdbx_strand_id
1 'polypeptide(L)'
;MTSVVGGLAGIGGLVGFGNSGPTLSALGATIDLTGASGTLLNFAFSVPRDGVITSIAAYFSTTLGITLLATTVTIEAQLYSSATPDNTFSPIGPLIALAPSLTGTVGIGQISNAIATGLTIPVTAETRILMVFSISVVGVNLVTAVEGYASAGITII
;
A
#
# COMPACT_ATOMS: atom_id res chain seq x y z
N MET A 1 -21.20 -4.04 -11.25
CA MET A 1 -21.89 -5.31 -11.52
C MET A 1 -23.34 -5.01 -11.83
N THR A 2 -24.01 -5.82 -12.66
CA THR A 2 -25.43 -5.65 -12.98
C THR A 2 -26.18 -6.98 -13.00
N SER A 3 -27.50 -6.92 -12.87
CA SER A 3 -28.41 -8.02 -13.17
C SER A 3 -29.27 -7.67 -14.38
N VAL A 4 -29.88 -8.69 -14.99
CA VAL A 4 -30.87 -8.52 -16.08
C VAL A 4 -32.25 -9.05 -15.65
N VAL A 5 -33.25 -8.84 -16.49
CA VAL A 5 -34.63 -9.29 -16.24
C VAL A 5 -34.65 -10.78 -15.88
N GLY A 6 -35.43 -11.12 -14.84
CA GLY A 6 -35.49 -12.48 -14.30
C GLY A 6 -34.39 -12.83 -13.30
N GLY A 7 -33.56 -11.87 -12.89
CA GLY A 7 -32.54 -12.09 -11.84
C GLY A 7 -31.30 -12.82 -12.31
N LEU A 8 -31.12 -12.97 -13.64
CA LEU A 8 -29.92 -13.56 -14.22
C LEU A 8 -28.72 -12.60 -14.08
N ALA A 9 -27.52 -13.16 -13.99
CA ALA A 9 -26.28 -12.41 -13.91
C ALA A 9 -26.07 -11.57 -15.19
N GLY A 10 -25.76 -10.28 -15.03
CA GLY A 10 -25.38 -9.36 -16.10
C GLY A 10 -23.87 -9.16 -16.15
N ILE A 11 -23.41 -7.91 -16.02
CA ILE A 11 -21.99 -7.55 -16.04
C ILE A 11 -21.34 -7.92 -14.70
N GLY A 12 -20.27 -8.71 -14.75
CA GLY A 12 -19.46 -9.10 -13.59
C GLY A 12 -18.57 -7.99 -13.04
N GLY A 13 -18.01 -8.21 -11.86
CA GLY A 13 -16.99 -7.36 -11.24
C GLY A 13 -15.67 -8.10 -11.26
N LEU A 14 -14.57 -7.37 -11.45
CA LEU A 14 -13.22 -7.93 -11.47
C LEU A 14 -12.41 -7.35 -10.30
N VAL A 15 -11.57 -8.17 -9.69
CA VAL A 15 -10.59 -7.75 -8.69
C VAL A 15 -9.18 -8.03 -9.25
N GLY A 16 -8.31 -7.02 -9.20
CA GLY A 16 -6.92 -7.13 -9.59
C GLY A 16 -6.03 -7.04 -8.36
N PHE A 17 -5.39 -8.14 -7.99
CA PHE A 17 -4.38 -8.13 -6.93
C PHE A 17 -3.10 -7.47 -7.44
N GLY A 18 -2.51 -6.58 -6.64
CA GLY A 18 -1.25 -5.90 -6.97
C GLY A 18 -1.39 -4.63 -7.83
N ASN A 19 -2.59 -4.05 -7.92
CA ASN A 19 -2.75 -2.68 -8.41
C ASN A 19 -2.41 -1.67 -7.30
N SER A 20 -2.01 -0.45 -7.66
CA SER A 20 -1.61 0.60 -6.72
C SER A 20 -2.15 1.97 -7.16
N GLY A 21 -2.48 2.83 -6.20
CA GLY A 21 -2.88 4.21 -6.43
C GLY A 21 -2.66 5.07 -5.18
N PRO A 22 -2.74 6.42 -5.30
CA PRO A 22 -2.58 7.31 -4.16
C PRO A 22 -3.78 7.22 -3.21
N THR A 23 -3.57 7.61 -1.95
CA THR A 23 -4.67 7.84 -0.99
C THR A 23 -5.46 9.08 -1.39
N LEU A 24 -6.74 9.15 -1.00
CA LEU A 24 -7.59 10.33 -1.25
C LEU A 24 -7.28 11.52 -0.33
N SER A 25 -6.58 11.27 0.77
CA SER A 25 -6.19 12.27 1.76
C SER A 25 -4.76 12.03 2.20
N ALA A 26 -4.17 13.03 2.87
CA ALA A 26 -2.93 12.83 3.61
C ALA A 26 -3.09 11.66 4.60
N LEU A 27 -1.99 10.92 4.86
CA LEU A 27 -1.98 9.86 5.85
C LEU A 27 -2.33 10.42 7.23
N GLY A 28 -3.33 9.83 7.87
CA GLY A 28 -3.71 10.07 9.27
C GLY A 28 -3.54 8.82 10.12
N ALA A 29 -4.17 8.81 11.29
CA ALA A 29 -4.21 7.62 12.15
C ALA A 29 -4.92 6.44 11.48
N THR A 30 -5.90 6.73 10.61
CA THR A 30 -6.63 5.74 9.83
C THR A 30 -6.73 6.17 8.37
N ILE A 31 -7.01 5.20 7.51
CA ILE A 31 -7.34 5.42 6.09
C ILE A 31 -8.77 4.94 5.89
N ASP A 32 -9.64 5.82 5.39
CA ASP A 32 -10.99 5.46 4.97
C ASP A 32 -11.04 5.38 3.43
N LEU A 33 -11.35 4.19 2.92
CA LEU A 33 -11.51 3.92 1.49
C LEU A 33 -12.95 4.13 0.98
N THR A 34 -13.83 4.70 1.80
CA THR A 34 -15.19 5.06 1.38
C THR A 34 -15.14 6.10 0.27
N GLY A 35 -15.39 5.67 -0.96
CA GLY A 35 -15.34 6.50 -2.16
C GLY A 35 -16.62 6.48 -2.97
N ALA A 36 -16.77 7.49 -3.84
CA ALA A 36 -17.82 7.52 -4.85
C ALA A 36 -17.59 6.45 -5.93
N SER A 37 -18.66 6.04 -6.62
CA SER A 37 -18.58 5.12 -7.76
C SER A 37 -17.52 5.59 -8.78
N GLY A 38 -16.68 4.67 -9.24
CA GLY A 38 -15.61 4.97 -10.22
C GLY A 38 -14.26 5.35 -9.61
N THR A 39 -14.15 5.43 -8.28
CA THR A 39 -12.85 5.66 -7.61
C THR A 39 -12.09 4.33 -7.41
N LEU A 40 -10.85 4.26 -7.90
CA LEU A 40 -9.99 3.08 -7.76
C LEU A 40 -9.29 3.13 -6.39
N LEU A 41 -9.99 2.71 -5.34
CA LEU A 41 -9.51 2.83 -3.95
C LEU A 41 -9.33 1.51 -3.22
N ASN A 42 -10.13 0.51 -3.57
CA ASN A 42 -10.16 -0.75 -2.84
C ASN A 42 -9.03 -1.68 -3.30
N PHE A 43 -7.82 -1.43 -2.79
CA PHE A 43 -6.64 -2.26 -3.01
C PHE A 43 -6.41 -3.29 -1.88
N ALA A 44 -7.33 -3.38 -0.92
CA ALA A 44 -7.24 -4.33 0.18
C ALA A 44 -7.69 -5.73 -0.24
N PHE A 45 -7.11 -6.76 0.37
CA PHE A 45 -7.57 -8.14 0.24
C PHE A 45 -8.10 -8.67 1.58
N SER A 46 -9.00 -9.65 1.54
CA SER A 46 -9.54 -10.29 2.73
C SER A 46 -8.77 -11.55 3.08
N VAL A 47 -8.43 -11.70 4.35
CA VAL A 47 -7.76 -12.87 4.90
C VAL A 47 -8.75 -14.04 4.99
N PRO A 48 -8.48 -15.22 4.41
CA PRO A 48 -9.46 -16.30 4.32
C PRO A 48 -9.58 -17.16 5.59
N ARG A 49 -8.62 -17.05 6.52
CA ARG A 49 -8.57 -17.81 7.78
C ARG A 49 -7.72 -17.10 8.82
N ASP A 50 -7.89 -17.47 10.08
CA ASP A 50 -6.97 -17.04 11.12
C ASP A 50 -5.52 -17.45 10.80
N GLY A 51 -4.58 -16.57 11.11
CA GLY A 51 -3.17 -16.79 10.85
C GLY A 51 -2.28 -15.70 11.44
N VAL A 52 -0.98 -15.84 11.19
CA VAL A 52 0.02 -14.87 11.63
C VAL A 52 0.82 -14.39 10.43
N ILE A 53 0.89 -13.07 10.25
CA ILE A 53 1.78 -12.47 9.26
C ILE A 53 3.21 -12.57 9.78
N THR A 54 4.06 -13.27 9.03
CA THR A 54 5.46 -13.56 9.42
C THR A 54 6.52 -12.83 8.61
N SER A 55 6.15 -12.35 7.43
CA SER A 55 7.02 -11.52 6.62
C SER A 55 6.26 -10.56 5.73
N ILE A 56 6.90 -9.43 5.42
CA ILE A 56 6.44 -8.42 4.46
C ILE A 56 7.60 -8.13 3.51
N ALA A 57 7.36 -8.20 2.21
CA ALA A 57 8.27 -7.75 1.17
C ALA A 57 7.64 -6.56 0.43
N ALA A 58 8.43 -5.52 0.19
CA ALA A 58 8.01 -4.29 -0.48
C ALA A 58 9.03 -3.88 -1.54
N TYR A 59 8.53 -3.40 -2.67
CA TYR A 59 9.32 -2.96 -3.82
C TYR A 59 8.70 -1.71 -4.42
N PHE A 60 9.54 -0.74 -4.76
CA PHE A 60 9.15 0.50 -5.42
C PHE A 60 10.09 0.81 -6.59
N SER A 61 9.54 1.25 -7.71
CA SER A 61 10.31 1.74 -8.86
C SER A 61 9.85 3.13 -9.28
N THR A 62 10.78 4.08 -9.30
CA THR A 62 10.53 5.47 -9.68
C THR A 62 10.19 5.61 -11.17
N THR A 63 9.13 6.33 -11.50
CA THR A 63 8.67 6.53 -12.89
C THR A 63 8.93 7.95 -13.41
N LEU A 64 9.22 8.90 -12.53
CA LEU A 64 9.55 10.27 -12.87
C LEU A 64 10.86 10.70 -12.20
N GLY A 65 11.80 11.22 -13.01
CA GLY A 65 13.06 11.72 -12.47
C GLY A 65 12.88 12.97 -11.61
N ILE A 66 13.64 13.08 -10.53
CA ILE A 66 13.59 14.22 -9.59
C ILE A 66 15.00 14.55 -9.07
N THR A 67 15.25 15.84 -8.83
CA THR A 67 16.50 16.32 -8.21
C THR A 67 16.24 16.71 -6.76
N LEU A 68 16.91 16.02 -5.84
CA LEU A 68 16.83 16.18 -4.39
C LEU A 68 18.09 16.90 -3.89
N LEU A 69 18.05 18.23 -3.87
CA LEU A 69 19.17 19.06 -3.41
C LEU A 69 19.30 18.96 -1.89
N ALA A 70 20.42 18.41 -1.40
CA ALA A 70 20.69 18.22 0.04
C ALA A 70 19.49 17.66 0.81
N THR A 71 18.74 16.77 0.15
CA THR A 71 17.49 16.18 0.62
C THR A 71 17.54 14.68 0.37
N THR A 72 17.15 13.92 1.39
CA THR A 72 17.03 12.47 1.35
C THR A 72 15.58 12.11 1.55
N VAL A 73 15.03 11.35 0.62
CA VAL A 73 13.68 10.78 0.70
C VAL A 73 13.80 9.28 0.94
N THR A 74 13.23 8.80 2.02
CA THR A 74 13.12 7.37 2.30
C THR A 74 11.70 6.92 1.98
N ILE A 75 11.59 5.91 1.12
CA ILE A 75 10.31 5.25 0.84
C ILE A 75 10.04 4.27 1.96
N GLU A 76 8.83 4.26 2.47
CA GLU A 76 8.42 3.43 3.59
C GLU A 76 7.20 2.60 3.20
N ALA A 77 7.05 1.42 3.79
CA ALA A 77 5.89 0.56 3.61
C ALA A 77 5.37 0.05 4.96
N GLN A 78 4.06 0.02 5.13
CA GLN A 78 3.41 -0.51 6.33
C GLN A 78 2.08 -1.18 5.96
N LEU A 79 1.73 -2.23 6.71
CA LEU A 79 0.40 -2.83 6.61
C LEU A 79 -0.61 -2.05 7.43
N TYR A 80 -1.83 -1.97 6.90
CA TYR A 80 -2.99 -1.49 7.62
C TYR A 80 -4.08 -2.57 7.61
N SER A 81 -4.89 -2.64 8.65
CA SER A 81 -5.98 -3.61 8.77
C SER A 81 -7.33 -3.01 9.13
N SER A 82 -8.38 -3.66 8.64
CA SER A 82 -9.76 -3.52 9.11
C SER A 82 -10.19 -4.90 9.64
N ALA A 83 -10.14 -5.06 10.96
CA ALA A 83 -10.40 -6.35 11.64
C ALA A 83 -11.90 -6.64 11.77
N THR A 84 -12.72 -5.61 11.98
CA THR A 84 -14.17 -5.66 11.76
C THR A 84 -14.40 -5.22 10.33
N PRO A 85 -14.70 -6.11 9.38
CA PRO A 85 -14.57 -5.80 7.95
C PRO A 85 -15.41 -4.57 7.53
N ASP A 86 -14.72 -3.46 7.30
CA ASP A 86 -15.25 -2.20 6.83
C ASP A 86 -14.22 -1.50 5.92
N ASN A 87 -14.43 -0.22 5.59
CA ASN A 87 -13.51 0.55 4.75
C ASN A 87 -12.48 1.38 5.53
N THR A 88 -12.42 1.25 6.86
CA THR A 88 -11.52 2.01 7.73
C THR A 88 -10.35 1.14 8.17
N PHE A 89 -9.15 1.55 7.83
CA PHE A 89 -7.93 0.80 8.06
C PHE A 89 -7.02 1.51 9.08
N SER A 90 -6.47 0.75 10.03
CA SER A 90 -5.48 1.24 11.01
C SER A 90 -4.12 0.56 10.80
N PRO A 91 -2.99 1.24 11.05
CA PRO A 91 -1.67 0.65 10.84
C PRO A 91 -1.43 -0.53 11.79
N ILE A 92 -0.77 -1.57 11.27
CA ILE A 92 -0.34 -2.77 12.01
C ILE A 92 1.09 -3.15 11.63
N GLY A 93 1.81 -3.75 12.59
CA GLY A 93 3.18 -4.19 12.36
C GLY A 93 4.18 -3.04 12.19
N PRO A 94 5.41 -3.35 11.75
CA PRO A 94 6.48 -2.37 11.64
C PRO A 94 6.31 -1.47 10.41
N LEU A 95 6.80 -0.23 10.52
CA LEU A 95 7.09 0.64 9.39
C LEU A 95 8.44 0.23 8.79
N ILE A 96 8.44 -0.17 7.52
CA ILE A 96 9.59 -0.73 6.83
C ILE A 96 10.19 0.34 5.92
N ALA A 97 11.41 0.79 6.23
CA ALA A 97 12.17 1.66 5.34
C ALA A 97 12.77 0.85 4.18
N LEU A 98 12.47 1.27 2.95
CA LEU A 98 13.05 0.70 1.74
C LEU A 98 14.42 1.31 1.46
N ALA A 99 15.32 0.51 0.92
CA ALA A 99 16.67 0.93 0.57
C ALA A 99 16.97 0.63 -0.91
N PRO A 100 17.83 1.43 -1.57
CA PRO A 100 18.40 2.69 -1.08
C PRO A 100 17.37 3.81 -0.94
N SER A 101 17.61 4.76 -0.02
CA SER A 101 16.89 6.04 -0.01
C SER A 101 17.24 6.86 -1.25
N LEU A 102 16.31 7.70 -1.69
CA LEU A 102 16.47 8.58 -2.84
C LEU A 102 17.22 9.85 -2.42
N THR A 103 18.30 10.17 -3.12
CA THR A 103 19.11 11.38 -2.88
C THR A 103 19.69 11.91 -4.19
N GLY A 104 20.06 13.18 -4.23
CA GLY A 104 20.73 13.76 -5.39
C GLY A 104 19.87 13.69 -6.65
N THR A 105 20.43 13.24 -7.77
CA THR A 105 19.65 13.07 -9.02
C THR A 105 19.06 11.67 -9.07
N VAL A 106 17.74 11.58 -8.96
CA VAL A 106 16.97 10.33 -9.07
C VAL A 106 16.50 10.17 -10.50
N GLY A 107 16.93 9.09 -11.16
CA GLY A 107 16.50 8.74 -12.50
C GLY A 107 15.24 7.88 -12.51
N ILE A 108 14.60 7.79 -13.69
CA ILE A 108 13.54 6.81 -13.94
C ILE A 108 14.13 5.39 -13.78
N GLY A 109 13.37 4.49 -13.18
CA GLY A 109 13.77 3.12 -12.94
C GLY A 109 14.68 2.93 -11.72
N GLN A 110 14.93 3.98 -10.93
CA GLN A 110 15.52 3.81 -9.59
C GLN A 110 14.62 2.92 -8.73
N ILE A 111 15.24 2.02 -7.98
CA ILE A 111 14.54 0.98 -7.21
C ILE A 111 14.90 1.14 -5.75
N SER A 112 13.89 1.04 -4.90
CA SER A 112 14.05 0.82 -3.45
C SER A 112 13.24 -0.41 -3.06
N ASN A 113 13.78 -1.28 -2.23
CA ASN A 113 13.07 -2.47 -1.75
C ASN A 113 13.48 -2.84 -0.32
N ALA A 114 12.64 -3.64 0.33
CA ALA A 114 12.91 -4.17 1.66
C ALA A 114 12.14 -5.46 1.90
N ILE A 115 12.64 -6.25 2.86
CA ILE A 115 11.93 -7.39 3.43
C ILE A 115 12.05 -7.35 4.95
N ALA A 116 10.91 -7.45 5.64
CA ALA A 116 10.85 -7.67 7.07
C ALA A 116 10.43 -9.12 7.33
N THR A 117 11.19 -9.85 8.14
CA THR A 117 10.96 -11.26 8.47
C THR A 117 10.88 -11.44 9.98
N GLY A 118 10.35 -12.59 10.44
CA GLY A 118 10.24 -12.88 11.88
C GLY A 118 9.17 -12.05 12.57
N LEU A 119 8.15 -11.64 11.82
CA LEU A 119 7.01 -10.90 12.34
C LEU A 119 6.04 -11.85 13.08
N THR A 120 5.30 -11.28 14.03
CA THR A 120 4.27 -12.00 14.79
C THR A 120 3.02 -11.12 14.86
N ILE A 121 2.36 -10.90 13.72
CA ILE A 121 1.17 -10.05 13.63
C ILE A 121 -0.05 -10.96 13.43
N PRO A 122 -0.89 -11.17 14.46
CA PRO A 122 -2.07 -12.01 14.33
C PRO A 122 -3.14 -11.33 13.46
N VAL A 123 -3.82 -12.11 12.65
CA VAL A 123 -4.99 -11.71 11.85
C VAL A 123 -6.05 -12.79 11.93
N THR A 124 -7.32 -12.40 11.94
CA THR A 124 -8.44 -13.34 11.90
C THR A 124 -9.03 -13.44 10.49
N ALA A 125 -9.80 -14.48 10.25
CA ALA A 125 -10.62 -14.60 9.04
C ALA A 125 -11.42 -13.30 8.80
N GLU A 126 -11.60 -12.97 7.53
CA GLU A 126 -12.29 -11.77 7.02
C GLU A 126 -11.58 -10.43 7.25
N THR A 127 -10.53 -10.38 8.09
CA THR A 127 -9.69 -9.18 8.24
C THR A 127 -9.25 -8.70 6.87
N ARG A 128 -9.48 -7.42 6.58
CA ARG A 128 -9.00 -6.80 5.35
C ARG A 128 -7.60 -6.23 5.58
N ILE A 129 -6.69 -6.48 4.65
CA ILE A 129 -5.31 -6.01 4.71
C ILE A 129 -5.03 -5.10 3.53
N LEU A 130 -4.44 -3.95 3.83
CA LEU A 130 -4.00 -2.94 2.87
C LEU A 130 -2.50 -2.72 3.04
N MET A 131 -1.74 -2.71 1.94
CA MET A 131 -0.35 -2.24 1.95
C MET A 131 -0.32 -0.76 1.62
N VAL A 132 0.34 0.04 2.45
CA VAL A 132 0.46 1.49 2.28
C VAL A 132 1.93 1.85 2.15
N PHE A 133 2.24 2.61 1.10
CA PHE A 133 3.54 3.21 0.91
C PHE A 133 3.48 4.69 1.28
N SER A 134 4.52 5.19 1.94
CA SER A 134 4.69 6.60 2.31
C SER A 134 6.12 7.04 2.06
N ILE A 135 6.39 8.32 2.24
CA ILE A 135 7.75 8.86 2.22
C ILE A 135 8.03 9.65 3.50
N SER A 136 9.25 9.52 4.00
CA SER A 136 9.81 10.44 4.99
C SER A 136 10.96 11.22 4.36
N VAL A 137 11.09 12.50 4.71
CA VAL A 137 12.02 13.43 4.07
C VAL A 137 12.88 14.12 5.11
N VAL A 138 14.18 14.11 4.91
CA VAL A 138 15.16 14.84 5.74
C VAL A 138 16.02 15.71 4.84
N GLY A 139 16.26 16.96 5.23
CA GLY A 139 17.13 17.87 4.49
C GLY A 139 16.56 19.28 4.38
N VAL A 140 16.96 19.99 3.32
CA VAL A 140 16.58 21.39 3.12
C VAL A 140 15.22 21.57 2.45
N ASN A 141 14.77 20.62 1.62
CA ASN A 141 13.44 20.64 1.02
C ASN A 141 12.58 19.52 1.63
N LEU A 142 11.54 19.90 2.37
CA LEU A 142 10.66 18.96 3.08
C LEU A 142 9.39 18.63 2.29
N VAL A 143 9.10 19.36 1.21
CA VAL A 143 7.92 19.14 0.36
C VAL A 143 8.39 18.53 -0.96
N THR A 144 8.27 17.21 -1.05
CA THR A 144 8.71 16.44 -2.21
C THR A 144 7.63 15.43 -2.58
N ALA A 145 7.42 15.19 -3.87
CA ALA A 145 6.58 14.12 -4.38
C ALA A 145 7.45 13.10 -5.12
N VAL A 146 7.15 11.81 -4.94
CA VAL A 146 7.82 10.71 -5.63
C VAL A 146 6.77 9.91 -6.38
N GLU A 147 6.95 9.78 -7.69
CA GLU A 147 6.07 9.01 -8.56
C GLU A 147 6.72 7.65 -8.88
N GLY A 148 5.91 6.59 -8.83
CA GLY A 148 6.41 5.24 -9.12
C GLY A 148 5.36 4.15 -9.09
N TYR A 149 5.80 2.93 -9.37
CA TYR A 149 4.99 1.72 -9.20
C TYR A 149 5.44 0.96 -7.96
N ALA A 150 4.48 0.53 -7.15
CA ALA A 150 4.71 -0.23 -5.94
C ALA A 150 4.19 -1.66 -6.09
N SER A 151 4.89 -2.62 -5.48
CA SER A 151 4.39 -3.98 -5.30
C SER A 151 4.81 -4.50 -3.93
N ALA A 152 4.00 -5.40 -3.37
CA ALA A 152 4.28 -5.99 -2.07
C ALA A 152 3.72 -7.41 -1.97
N GLY A 153 4.27 -8.17 -1.04
CA GLY A 153 3.80 -9.51 -0.68
C GLY A 153 3.92 -9.73 0.82
N ILE A 154 3.04 -10.56 1.36
CA ILE A 154 3.09 -10.96 2.77
C ILE A 154 2.92 -12.48 2.91
N THR A 155 3.54 -13.04 3.94
CA THR A 155 3.34 -14.44 4.31
C THR A 155 2.39 -14.52 5.48
N ILE A 156 1.33 -15.33 5.35
CA ILE A 156 0.41 -15.68 6.43
C ILE A 156 0.48 -17.19 6.64
N ILE A 157 0.83 -17.63 7.84
CA ILE A 157 0.85 -19.05 8.23
C ILE A 157 -0.25 -19.38 9.22
#